data_AF-A0A6N8V5Y2-F1
#
_entry.id   AF-A0A6N8V5Y2-F1
#
_cell.length_a   1.000
_cell.length_b   1.000
_cell.length_c   1.000
_cell.angle_alpha   90.00
_cell.angle_beta   90.00
_cell.angle_gamma   90.00
#
_symmetry.space_group_name_H-M   'P 1'
#
loop_
_entity.id
_entity.type
_entity.pdbx_description
1 polymer ?
#
loop_
_entity_poly.entity_id
_entity_poly.type
_entity_poly.pdbx_seq_one_letter_code
_entity_poly.pdbx_strand_id
1 'polypeptide(L)'
;PQPGQNTTIGVVATNARLTKAEATKVARMAHDGFARAIVPAHTPGDGDTIFSLATGTLTDGFSTSQVGALAAEAMADAILQAVREARGLPSIPAVRDLPGT
;
A
#
# COMPACT_ATOMS: atom_id res chain seq x y z
N PRO A 1 -4.99 20.79 -3.87
CA PRO A 1 -5.79 20.11 -2.80
C PRO A 1 -5.60 20.83 -1.46
N GLN A 2 -6.65 20.93 -0.62
CA GLN A 2 -6.45 21.37 0.76
C GLN A 2 -5.81 20.24 1.57
N PRO A 3 -5.03 20.52 2.62
CA PRO A 3 -4.44 19.49 3.48
C PRO A 3 -5.49 18.51 4.01
N GLY A 4 -5.22 17.20 3.93
CA GLY A 4 -6.06 16.15 4.52
C GLY A 4 -7.35 15.83 3.77
N GLN A 5 -7.50 16.25 2.51
CA GLN A 5 -8.69 15.89 1.71
C GLN A 5 -8.60 14.52 1.04
N ASN A 6 -7.39 13.98 0.89
CA ASN A 6 -7.14 12.67 0.31
C ASN A 6 -6.37 11.83 1.34
N THR A 7 -6.56 10.51 1.35
CA THR A 7 -5.83 9.62 2.25
C THR A 7 -5.85 8.21 1.71
N THR A 8 -4.67 7.57 1.64
CA THR A 8 -4.57 6.12 1.47
C THR A 8 -4.00 5.50 2.75
N ILE A 9 -4.74 4.57 3.35
CA ILE A 9 -4.30 3.82 4.54
C ILE A 9 -4.03 2.38 4.12
N GLY A 10 -2.80 1.91 4.36
CA GLY A 10 -2.36 0.57 3.99
C GLY A 10 -1.93 -0.27 5.18
N VAL A 11 -1.99 -1.58 5.01
CA VAL A 11 -1.40 -2.55 5.94
C VAL A 11 -0.62 -3.58 5.14
N VAL A 12 0.59 -3.90 5.58
CA VAL A 12 1.37 -5.02 5.08
C VAL A 12 1.61 -6.02 6.20
N ALA A 13 1.32 -7.29 5.95
CA ALA A 13 1.49 -8.36 6.92
C ALA A 13 2.46 -9.42 6.37
N THR A 14 3.35 -9.90 7.23
CA THR A 14 4.28 -10.99 6.90
C THR A 14 4.37 -11.99 8.04
N ASN A 15 4.77 -13.22 7.72
CA ASN A 15 5.12 -14.22 8.72
C ASN A 15 6.60 -14.21 9.12
N ALA A 16 7.45 -13.44 8.43
CA ALA A 16 8.83 -13.20 8.81
C ALA A 16 8.91 -12.52 10.19
N ARG A 17 9.85 -12.96 11.04
CA ARG A 17 10.09 -12.34 12.34
C ARG A 17 10.83 -11.01 12.16
N LEU A 18 10.17 -9.91 12.49
CA LEU A 18 10.75 -8.57 12.41
C LEU A 18 10.84 -7.94 13.79
N THR A 19 11.95 -7.25 14.05
CA THR A 19 12.03 -6.26 15.12
C THR A 19 11.11 -5.06 14.79
N LYS A 20 10.85 -4.20 15.77
CA LYS A 20 10.07 -2.97 15.55
C LYS A 20 10.71 -2.05 14.50
N ALA A 21 12.04 -1.92 14.52
CA ALA A 21 12.75 -1.10 13.54
C ALA A 21 12.64 -1.67 12.11
N GLU A 22 12.74 -2.99 11.97
CA GLU A 22 12.58 -3.66 10.68
C GLU A 22 11.14 -3.57 10.16
N ALA A 23 10.13 -3.75 11.01
CA ALA A 23 8.74 -3.55 10.64
C ALA A 23 8.47 -2.11 10.17
N THR A 24 9.01 -1.10 10.87
CA THR A 24 8.94 0.30 10.42
C THR A 24 9.64 0.49 9.08
N LYS A 25 10.78 -0.17 8.85
CA LYS A 25 11.48 -0.11 7.56
C LYS A 25 10.65 -0.74 6.43
N VAL A 26 10.02 -1.89 6.67
CA VAL A 26 9.11 -2.54 5.72
C VAL A 26 7.92 -1.64 5.40
N ALA A 27 7.27 -1.05 6.42
CA ALA A 27 6.19 -0.09 6.22
C ALA A 27 6.62 1.08 5.33
N ARG A 28 7.80 1.67 5.59
CA ARG A 28 8.36 2.75 4.76
C ARG A 28 8.64 2.31 3.33
N MET A 29 9.16 1.10 3.11
CA MET A 29 9.40 0.58 1.76
C MET A 29 8.09 0.31 1.02
N ALA A 30 7.02 -0.10 1.72
CA ALA A 30 5.72 -0.33 1.09
C ALA A 30 5.11 0.96 0.49
N HIS A 31 5.52 2.16 0.92
CA HIS A 31 5.14 3.41 0.27
C HIS A 31 5.65 3.50 -1.18
N ASP A 32 6.70 2.78 -1.56
CA ASP A 32 7.11 2.68 -2.97
C ASP A 32 5.98 2.07 -3.82
N GLY A 33 5.11 1.23 -3.23
CA GLY A 33 3.91 0.73 -3.87
C GLY A 33 2.86 1.81 -4.15
N PHE A 34 2.70 2.79 -3.25
CA PHE A 34 1.85 3.96 -3.51
C PHE A 34 2.39 4.73 -4.71
N ALA A 35 3.69 5.04 -4.73
CA ALA A 35 4.30 5.78 -5.84
C ALA A 35 4.22 5.05 -7.20
N ARG A 36 4.13 3.71 -7.20
CA ARG A 36 3.95 2.90 -8.43
C ARG A 36 2.50 2.89 -8.94
N ALA A 37 1.51 3.01 -8.05
CA ALA A 37 0.10 2.85 -8.39
C ALA A 37 -0.70 4.16 -8.38
N ILE A 38 -0.20 5.21 -7.72
CA ILE A 38 -0.86 6.50 -7.53
C ILE A 38 0.09 7.61 -7.99
N VAL A 39 -0.36 8.46 -8.92
CA VAL A 39 0.46 9.54 -9.48
C VAL A 39 -0.36 10.85 -9.59
N PRO A 40 0.03 11.93 -8.88
CA PRO A 40 1.04 11.98 -7.82
C PRO A 40 0.53 11.35 -6.50
N ALA A 41 1.43 10.77 -5.72
CA ALA A 41 1.21 10.36 -4.33
C ALA A 41 2.00 11.28 -3.37
N HIS A 42 1.72 11.20 -2.05
CA HIS A 42 2.46 11.92 -1.00
C HIS A 42 2.47 13.44 -1.13
N THR A 43 1.42 14.02 -1.71
CA THR A 43 1.25 15.47 -1.77
C THR A 43 0.90 16.02 -0.37
N PRO A 44 1.04 17.34 -0.14
CA PRO A 44 0.56 17.94 1.12
C PRO A 44 -0.94 17.76 1.39
N GLY A 45 -1.72 17.34 0.39
CA GLY A 45 -3.13 16.99 0.52
C GLY A 45 -3.40 15.58 1.05
N ASP A 46 -2.37 14.72 1.07
CA ASP A 46 -2.51 13.28 1.33
C ASP A 46 -2.14 12.90 2.77
N GLY A 47 -2.99 12.09 3.41
CA GLY A 47 -2.78 11.51 4.74
C GLY A 47 -2.11 10.12 4.73
N ASP A 48 -1.26 9.84 3.74
CA ASP A 48 -0.75 8.50 3.44
C ASP A 48 -0.07 7.82 4.64
N THR A 49 -0.58 6.65 5.04
CA THR A 49 -0.04 5.90 6.19
C THR A 49 -0.06 4.40 5.93
N ILE A 50 1.06 3.73 6.14
CA ILE A 50 1.15 2.26 6.10
C ILE A 50 1.59 1.69 7.45
N PHE A 51 0.89 0.65 7.91
CA PHE A 51 1.30 -0.15 9.07
C PHE A 51 1.89 -1.50 8.63
N SER A 52 2.90 -1.98 9.35
CA SER A 52 3.44 -3.33 9.15
C SER A 52 3.15 -4.23 10.36
N LEU A 53 2.72 -5.47 10.09
CA LEU A 53 2.56 -6.53 11.07
C LEU A 53 3.43 -7.75 10.71
N ALA A 54 3.98 -8.37 11.73
CA ALA A 54 4.81 -9.57 11.62
C ALA A 54 4.32 -10.62 12.62
N THR A 55 3.85 -11.78 12.16
CA THR A 55 3.43 -12.87 13.05
C THR A 55 4.62 -13.66 13.61
N GLY A 56 5.76 -13.61 12.92
CA GLY A 56 7.05 -14.13 13.39
C GLY A 56 7.17 -15.66 13.39
N THR A 57 6.38 -16.37 12.59
CA THR A 57 6.47 -17.83 12.48
C THR A 57 7.65 -18.29 11.60
N LEU A 58 8.15 -17.44 10.69
CA LEU A 58 9.37 -17.67 9.91
C LEU A 58 10.53 -16.93 10.55
N THR A 59 11.61 -17.65 10.92
CA THR A 59 12.69 -17.09 11.75
C THR A 59 14.02 -16.93 11.03
N ASP A 60 14.18 -17.52 9.86
CA ASP A 60 15.39 -17.52 9.05
C ASP A 60 15.04 -17.54 7.55
N GLY A 61 16.06 -17.49 6.68
CA GLY A 61 15.87 -17.57 5.23
C GLY A 61 15.25 -16.33 4.57
N PHE A 62 15.19 -15.20 5.28
CA PHE A 62 14.73 -13.91 4.74
C PHE A 62 15.67 -12.77 5.12
N SER A 63 15.54 -11.65 4.41
CA SER A 63 16.09 -10.36 4.79
C SER A 63 14.99 -9.30 4.82
N THR A 64 15.16 -8.29 5.66
CA THR A 64 14.21 -7.16 5.75
C THR A 64 14.03 -6.45 4.41
N SER A 65 15.07 -6.36 3.59
CA SER A 65 14.99 -5.78 2.24
C SER A 65 14.13 -6.61 1.30
N GLN A 66 14.24 -7.94 1.33
CA GLN A 66 13.37 -8.83 0.53
C GLN A 66 11.90 -8.67 0.95
N VAL A 67 11.62 -8.68 2.26
CA VAL A 67 10.26 -8.47 2.77
C VAL A 67 9.74 -7.10 2.36
N GLY A 68 10.55 -6.04 2.46
CA GLY A 68 10.16 -4.69 2.06
C GLY A 68 9.90 -4.54 0.57
N ALA A 69 10.68 -5.19 -0.30
CA ALA A 69 10.48 -5.17 -1.74
C ALA A 69 9.15 -5.85 -2.13
N LEU A 70 8.90 -7.03 -1.58
CA LEU A 70 7.63 -7.76 -1.76
C LEU A 70 6.45 -6.98 -1.19
N ALA A 71 6.64 -6.27 -0.06
CA ALA A 71 5.60 -5.42 0.53
C ALA A 71 5.22 -4.25 -0.40
N ALA A 72 6.19 -3.64 -1.09
CA ALA A 72 5.93 -2.59 -2.06
C ALA A 72 5.17 -3.10 -3.31
N GLU A 73 5.52 -4.29 -3.80
CA GLU A 73 4.79 -4.95 -4.89
C GLU A 73 3.36 -5.29 -4.48
N ALA A 74 3.20 -5.98 -3.34
CA ALA A 74 1.89 -6.33 -2.81
C ALA A 74 1.01 -5.11 -2.56
N MET A 75 1.59 -3.99 -2.12
CA MET A 75 0.85 -2.75 -1.92
C MET A 75 0.36 -2.14 -3.24
N ALA A 76 1.20 -2.12 -4.27
CA ALA A 76 0.78 -1.66 -5.60
C ALA A 76 -0.35 -2.54 -6.16
N ASP A 77 -0.22 -3.86 -6.04
CA ASP A 77 -1.25 -4.81 -6.47
C ASP A 77 -2.56 -4.63 -5.70
N ALA A 78 -2.49 -4.41 -4.38
CA ALA A 78 -3.66 -4.16 -3.55
C ALA A 78 -4.41 -2.89 -3.97
N ILE A 79 -3.69 -1.81 -4.30
CA ILE A 79 -4.31 -0.57 -4.82
C ILE A 79 -5.00 -0.83 -6.15
N LEU A 80 -4.33 -1.51 -7.08
CA LEU A 80 -4.91 -1.83 -8.39
C LEU A 80 -6.15 -2.73 -8.25
N GLN A 81 -6.12 -3.71 -7.36
CA GLN A 81 -7.29 -4.53 -7.03
C GLN A 81 -8.41 -3.68 -6.46
N ALA A 82 -8.14 -2.80 -5.48
CA ALA A 82 -9.15 -1.94 -4.88
C ALA A 82 -9.86 -1.06 -5.93
N VAL A 83 -9.10 -0.44 -6.85
CA VAL A 83 -9.66 0.39 -7.92
C VAL A 83 -10.51 -0.47 -8.89
N ARG A 84 -10.05 -1.67 -9.24
CA ARG A 84 -10.77 -2.59 -10.13
C ARG A 84 -12.04 -3.14 -9.49
N GLU A 85 -12.04 -3.42 -8.19
CA GLU A 85 -13.17 -3.99 -7.45
C GLU A 85 -14.21 -2.96 -7.03
N ALA A 86 -13.83 -1.68 -6.96
CA ALA A 86 -14.75 -0.58 -6.68
C ALA A 86 -15.95 -0.59 -7.63
N ARG A 87 -17.10 -0.16 -7.09
CA ARG A 87 -18.32 0.11 -7.85
C ARG A 87 -18.60 1.60 -7.80
N GLY A 88 -19.10 2.15 -8.91
CA GLY A 88 -19.45 3.56 -8.97
C GLY A 88 -20.54 3.94 -7.97
N LEU A 89 -20.52 5.20 -7.58
CA LEU A 89 -21.61 5.89 -6.88
C LEU A 89 -22.33 6.81 -7.89
N PRO A 90 -23.54 7.30 -7.57
CA PRO A 90 -24.17 8.33 -8.39
C PRO A 90 -23.20 9.49 -8.64
N SER A 91 -22.99 9.85 -9.91
CA SER A 91 -22.03 10.87 -10.38
C SER A 91 -20.52 10.61 -10.15
N ILE A 92 -20.14 9.43 -9.63
CA ILE A 92 -18.73 9.07 -9.41
C ILE A 92 -18.52 7.64 -9.97
N PRO A 93 -18.16 7.49 -11.26
CA PRO A 93 -17.96 6.17 -11.86
C PRO A 93 -16.73 5.48 -11.27
N ALA A 94 -16.79 4.16 -11.11
CA ALA A 94 -15.59 3.34 -10.90
C ALA A 94 -14.92 3.04 -12.24
N VAL A 95 -13.68 2.55 -12.20
CA VAL A 95 -12.91 2.25 -13.43
C VAL A 95 -13.68 1.31 -14.37
N ARG A 96 -14.36 0.31 -13.82
CA ARG A 96 -15.16 -0.68 -14.56
C ARG A 96 -16.42 -0.11 -15.24
N ASP A 97 -16.83 1.08 -14.84
CA ASP A 97 -17.98 1.78 -15.43
C ASP A 97 -17.55 2.64 -16.63
N LEU A 98 -16.24 2.77 -16.87
CA LEU A 98 -15.69 3.58 -17.95
C LEU A 98 -15.64 2.80 -19.27
N PRO A 99 -15.82 3.47 -20.42
CA PRO A 99 -15.75 2.79 -21.72
C PRO A 99 -14.33 2.30 -22.02
N GLY A 100 -14.19 1.04 -22.44
CA GLY A 100 -12.94 0.49 -22.95
C GLY A 100 -11.94 -0.03 -21.90
N THR A 101 -12.38 -0.20 -20.65
CA THR A 101 -11.63 -0.86 -19.56
C THR A 101 -12.06 -2.30 -19.35
#